data_AF-A0A942A425-F1
#
_entry.id   AF-A0A942A425-F1
#
_cell.length_a   1.000
_cell.length_b   1.000
_cell.length_c   1.000
_cell.angle_alpha   90.00
_cell.angle_beta   90.00
_cell.angle_gamma   90.00
#
_symmetry.space_group_name_H-M   'P 1'
#
loop_
_entity.id
_entity.type
_entity.pdbx_description
1 polymer ?
#
loop_
_entity_poly.entity_id
_entity_poly.type
_entity_poly.pdbx_seq_one_letter_code
_entity_poly.pdbx_strand_id
1 'polypeptide(L)'
;MLEAVDRSRFEVLPVGISREGGWFLAESAIEALNSGDLPDRLEPSGPSWDPLPNLAEMSAPGPVVVFPLLHGPLGEDGTVQGLLELADVPYVGAGVLGSSLAMDKVASKEILHGHGIPQARYRGLHVDEVGSAGSDARSALLSRLLTELGPHVFVKPANLGSSIGVTKATDAGSLEIALEAASTYDEWIVVEEAVTGREIELAVLGDRVPQVSGPGEVRPGGEFYDYADKYEDGTAELIDNPDLDPETAVRFQELAARAFTAVRCSGMARIDFFLPDDGRGPLLNEVNTIPGFTPISMYPRLWQKAGLSYPGLIDRLVDIAVERHSRRRRNTTR
;
A
#
# COMPACT_ATOMS: atom_id res chain seq x y z
N MET A 1 13.35 4.67 -10.37
CA MET A 1 13.99 3.35 -10.13
C MET A 1 14.98 2.97 -11.23
N LEU A 2 14.56 2.84 -12.49
CA LEU A 2 15.44 2.41 -13.60
C LEU A 2 16.68 3.29 -13.84
N GLU A 3 16.61 4.58 -13.51
CA GLU A 3 17.76 5.51 -13.54
C GLU A 3 18.65 5.42 -12.28
N ALA A 4 18.05 5.09 -11.13
CA ALA A 4 18.69 5.17 -9.82
C ALA A 4 19.37 3.86 -9.40
N VAL A 5 19.00 2.74 -10.01
CA VAL A 5 19.60 1.43 -9.75
C VAL A 5 21.09 1.44 -10.09
N ASP A 6 21.92 0.83 -9.24
CA ASP A 6 23.34 0.70 -9.50
C ASP A 6 23.61 -0.32 -10.61
N ARG A 7 23.85 0.19 -11.83
CA ARG A 7 24.15 -0.60 -13.03
C ARG A 7 25.47 -1.38 -12.95
N SER A 8 26.34 -1.07 -12.00
CA SER A 8 27.55 -1.86 -11.75
C SER A 8 27.26 -3.15 -10.97
N ARG A 9 26.11 -3.20 -10.28
CA ARG A 9 25.64 -4.35 -9.50
C ARG A 9 24.53 -5.12 -10.20
N PHE A 10 23.65 -4.43 -10.93
CA PHE A 10 22.44 -5.02 -11.47
C PHE A 10 22.32 -4.82 -12.99
N GLU A 11 22.04 -5.92 -13.68
CA GLU A 11 21.41 -5.87 -15.00
C GLU A 11 19.89 -5.78 -14.80
N VAL A 12 19.24 -4.87 -15.52
CA VAL A 12 17.83 -4.56 -15.29
C VAL A 12 17.01 -4.82 -16.54
N LEU A 13 16.00 -5.67 -16.38
CA LEU A 13 15.05 -6.03 -17.42
C LEU A 13 13.66 -5.49 -17.08
N PRO A 14 13.16 -4.45 -17.77
CA PRO A 14 11.83 -3.91 -17.51
C PRO A 14 10.76 -4.79 -18.15
N VAL A 15 9.77 -5.16 -17.36
CA VAL A 15 8.59 -5.89 -17.82
C VAL A 15 7.37 -5.05 -17.50
N GLY A 16 6.56 -4.78 -18.52
CA GLY A 16 5.32 -4.01 -18.40
C GLY A 16 4.09 -4.89 -18.54
N ILE A 17 3.01 -4.52 -17.86
CA ILE A 17 1.72 -5.22 -17.91
C ILE A 17 0.66 -4.25 -18.45
N SER A 18 0.00 -4.62 -19.55
CA SER A 18 -1.06 -3.81 -20.15
C SER A 18 -2.34 -3.82 -19.32
N ARG A 19 -3.28 -2.93 -19.61
CA ARG A 19 -4.58 -2.88 -18.91
C ARG A 19 -5.42 -4.14 -19.13
N GLU A 20 -5.17 -4.84 -20.24
CA GLU A 20 -5.77 -6.12 -20.59
C GLU A 20 -5.05 -7.31 -19.92
N GLY A 21 -4.00 -7.04 -19.13
CA GLY A 21 -3.22 -8.06 -18.42
C GLY A 21 -2.13 -8.73 -19.27
N GLY A 22 -1.82 -8.20 -20.46
CA GLY A 22 -0.74 -8.72 -21.30
C GLY A 22 0.63 -8.32 -20.77
N TRP A 23 1.57 -9.26 -20.69
CA TRP A 23 2.93 -9.03 -20.21
C TRP A 23 3.90 -8.88 -21.38
N PHE A 24 4.72 -7.84 -21.34
CA PHE A 24 5.62 -7.47 -22.42
C PHE A 24 6.98 -7.05 -21.88
N LEU A 25 8.02 -7.41 -22.62
CA LEU A 25 9.33 -6.83 -22.40
C LEU A 25 9.30 -5.35 -22.84
N ALA A 26 9.46 -4.45 -21.88
CA ALA A 26 9.28 -3.01 -22.09
C ALA A 26 10.57 -2.32 -22.54
N GLU A 27 11.15 -2.78 -23.66
CA GLU A 27 12.41 -2.25 -24.20
C GLU A 27 12.33 -0.74 -24.49
N SER A 28 11.16 -0.28 -24.97
CA SER A 28 10.86 1.13 -25.22
C SER A 28 10.97 2.01 -23.97
N ALA A 29 10.76 1.47 -22.77
CA ALA A 29 10.94 2.21 -21.52
C ALA A 29 12.43 2.51 -21.25
N ILE A 30 13.33 1.56 -21.55
CA ILE A 30 14.78 1.81 -21.47
C ILE A 30 15.20 2.85 -22.50
N GLU A 31 14.68 2.76 -23.74
CA GLU A 31 15.00 3.71 -24.80
C GLU A 31 14.58 5.14 -24.44
N ALA A 32 13.35 5.32 -23.93
CA ALA A 32 12.84 6.61 -23.47
C ALA A 32 13.64 7.20 -22.30
N LEU A 33 14.07 6.35 -21.35
CA LEU A 33 14.95 6.77 -20.26
C LEU A 33 16.32 7.22 -20.76
N ASN A 34 16.90 6.49 -21.72
CA ASN A 34 18.21 6.83 -22.29
C ASN A 34 18.18 8.10 -23.14
N SER A 35 17.06 8.39 -23.81
CA SER A 35 16.88 9.62 -24.59
C SER A 35 16.57 10.84 -23.73
N GLY A 36 16.10 10.64 -22.49
CA GLY A 36 15.61 11.70 -21.60
C GLY A 36 14.25 12.28 -22.04
N ASP A 37 13.61 11.67 -23.04
CA ASP A 37 12.30 12.06 -23.55
C ASP A 37 11.25 11.08 -23.00
N LEU A 38 10.85 11.30 -21.76
CA LEU A 38 9.87 10.46 -21.07
C LEU A 38 8.45 10.93 -21.42
N PRO A 39 7.64 10.10 -22.07
CA PRO A 39 6.23 10.42 -22.28
C PRO A 39 5.48 10.38 -20.93
N ASP A 40 4.36 11.09 -20.85
CA ASP A 40 3.48 11.08 -19.65
C ASP A 40 3.01 9.66 -19.27
N ARG A 41 2.99 8.74 -20.25
CA ARG A 41 2.64 7.33 -20.05
C ARG A 41 3.49 6.42 -20.94
N LEU A 42 4.05 5.37 -20.34
CA LEU A 42 4.75 4.30 -21.05
C LEU A 42 3.78 3.14 -21.32
N GLU A 43 3.41 2.92 -22.57
CA GLU A 43 2.61 1.75 -22.93
C GLU A 43 3.47 0.50 -22.97
N PRO A 44 3.09 -0.56 -22.23
CA PRO A 44 3.80 -1.83 -22.24
C PRO A 44 3.61 -2.46 -23.63
N SER A 45 4.67 -2.40 -24.42
CA SER A 45 4.73 -2.86 -25.79
C SER A 45 6.10 -3.48 -26.04
N GLY A 46 6.14 -4.52 -26.87
CA GLY A 46 7.35 -5.29 -27.14
C GLY A 46 7.03 -6.78 -27.32
N PRO A 47 8.06 -7.65 -27.29
CA PRO A 47 7.87 -9.10 -27.26
C PRO A 47 7.02 -9.52 -26.06
N SER A 48 6.11 -10.48 -26.28
CA SER A 48 5.35 -11.08 -25.17
C SER A 48 6.30 -11.77 -24.19
N TRP A 49 5.99 -11.64 -22.90
CA TRP A 49 6.81 -12.16 -21.81
C TRP A 49 5.94 -13.01 -20.88
N ASP A 50 6.22 -14.31 -20.80
CA ASP A 50 5.50 -15.22 -19.90
C ASP A 50 6.31 -15.41 -18.61
N PRO A 51 5.82 -14.91 -17.45
CA PRO A 51 6.60 -14.86 -16.22
C PRO A 51 7.19 -16.20 -15.80
N LEU A 52 6.46 -17.31 -15.89
CA LEU A 52 6.93 -18.59 -15.35
C LEU A 52 8.13 -19.16 -16.15
N PRO A 53 8.01 -19.43 -17.47
CA PRO A 53 9.13 -19.95 -18.23
C PRO A 53 10.27 -18.94 -18.35
N ASN A 54 9.99 -17.64 -18.50
CA ASN A 54 11.05 -16.64 -18.65
C ASN A 54 11.85 -16.45 -17.36
N LEU A 55 11.22 -16.41 -16.18
CA LEU A 55 11.96 -16.35 -14.91
C LEU A 55 12.77 -17.61 -14.64
N ALA A 56 12.26 -18.79 -15.02
CA ALA A 56 12.99 -20.05 -14.89
C ALA A 56 14.24 -20.06 -15.79
N GLU A 57 14.14 -19.59 -17.03
CA GLU A 57 15.28 -19.46 -17.94
C GLU A 57 16.31 -18.45 -17.43
N MET A 58 15.86 -17.27 -16.99
CA MET A 58 16.75 -16.21 -16.49
C MET A 58 17.46 -16.56 -15.19
N SER A 59 16.84 -17.38 -14.33
CA SER A 59 17.44 -17.80 -13.05
C SER A 59 18.44 -18.95 -13.19
N ALA A 60 18.50 -19.63 -14.35
CA ALA A 60 19.47 -20.68 -14.61
C ALA A 60 20.95 -20.23 -14.60
N PRO A 61 21.34 -19.10 -15.25
CA PRO A 61 22.71 -18.61 -15.24
C PRO A 61 23.13 -17.88 -13.95
N GLY A 62 22.18 -17.43 -13.11
CA GLY A 62 22.50 -16.61 -11.94
C GLY A 62 21.27 -16.12 -11.15
N PRO A 63 21.48 -15.41 -10.04
CA PRO A 63 20.40 -14.94 -9.18
C PRO A 63 19.56 -13.85 -9.87
N VAL A 64 18.26 -14.09 -10.00
CA VAL A 64 17.26 -13.13 -10.48
C VAL A 64 16.42 -12.66 -9.31
N VAL A 65 16.24 -11.34 -9.15
CA VAL A 65 15.34 -10.76 -8.15
C VAL A 65 14.28 -9.94 -8.87
N VAL A 66 13.02 -10.17 -8.55
CA VAL A 66 11.90 -9.39 -9.10
C VAL A 66 11.58 -8.21 -8.19
N PHE A 67 11.50 -7.01 -8.78
CA PHE A 67 11.10 -5.79 -8.07
C PHE A 67 9.70 -5.38 -8.53
N PRO A 68 8.62 -5.81 -7.84
CA PRO A 68 7.27 -5.43 -8.22
C PRO A 68 7.04 -3.93 -7.95
N LEU A 69 6.59 -3.22 -8.99
CA LEU A 69 6.22 -1.79 -8.96
C LEU A 69 4.78 -1.63 -9.48
N LEU A 70 3.88 -2.50 -9.00
CA LEU A 70 2.48 -2.56 -9.39
C LEU A 70 1.64 -2.11 -8.19
N HIS A 71 0.90 -1.01 -8.35
CA HIS A 71 0.00 -0.50 -7.32
C HIS A 71 -1.41 -1.08 -7.49
N GLY A 72 -2.13 -1.24 -6.38
CA GLY A 72 -3.53 -1.68 -6.38
C GLY A 72 -3.71 -3.17 -6.64
N PRO A 73 -4.91 -3.58 -7.12
CA PRO A 73 -5.24 -4.98 -7.39
C PRO A 73 -4.20 -5.67 -8.28
N LEU A 74 -3.99 -6.96 -8.07
CA LEU A 74 -2.97 -7.83 -8.66
C LEU A 74 -1.52 -7.53 -8.25
N GLY A 75 -1.22 -6.28 -7.86
CA GLY A 75 0.11 -5.85 -7.41
C GLY A 75 0.30 -5.96 -5.90
N GLU A 76 -0.64 -5.41 -5.13
CA GLU A 76 -0.55 -5.28 -3.67
C GLU A 76 -1.36 -6.34 -2.92
N ASP A 77 -2.20 -7.11 -3.61
CA ASP A 77 -3.16 -8.07 -3.01
C ASP A 77 -2.60 -9.49 -2.81
N GLY A 78 -1.34 -9.73 -3.16
CA GLY A 78 -0.69 -11.04 -3.04
C GLY A 78 -0.71 -11.88 -4.33
N THR A 79 -1.42 -11.46 -5.38
CA THR A 79 -1.58 -12.24 -6.60
C THR A 79 -0.26 -12.40 -7.36
N VAL A 80 0.41 -11.29 -7.70
CA VAL A 80 1.74 -11.36 -8.35
C VAL A 80 2.77 -12.01 -7.45
N GLN A 81 2.69 -11.82 -6.13
CA GLN A 81 3.57 -12.49 -5.18
C GLN A 81 3.39 -14.01 -5.27
N GLY A 82 2.15 -14.50 -5.39
CA GLY A 82 1.87 -15.93 -5.54
C GLY A 82 2.47 -16.53 -6.81
N LEU A 83 2.40 -15.80 -7.93
CA LEU A 83 3.09 -16.15 -9.17
C LEU A 83 4.61 -16.25 -8.97
N LEU A 84 5.21 -15.31 -8.25
CA LEU A 84 6.65 -15.29 -7.97
C LEU A 84 7.09 -16.40 -7.00
N GLU A 85 6.22 -16.80 -6.05
CA GLU A 85 6.44 -17.99 -5.21
C GLU A 85 6.41 -19.29 -6.04
N LEU A 86 5.56 -19.37 -7.07
CA LEU A 86 5.52 -20.51 -8.00
C LEU A 86 6.76 -20.56 -8.90
N ALA A 87 7.27 -19.39 -9.31
CA ALA A 87 8.50 -19.27 -10.09
C ALA A 87 9.78 -19.53 -9.27
N ASP A 88 9.67 -19.68 -7.94
CA ASP A 88 10.80 -19.87 -7.02
C ASP A 88 11.90 -18.80 -7.15
N VAL A 89 11.51 -17.54 -7.35
CA VAL A 89 12.44 -16.41 -7.41
C VAL A 89 12.32 -15.50 -6.18
N PRO A 90 13.43 -14.91 -5.69
CA PRO A 90 13.34 -13.83 -4.71
C PRO A 90 12.64 -12.60 -5.32
N TYR A 91 11.85 -11.92 -4.50
CA TYR A 91 11.19 -10.68 -4.89
C TYR A 91 11.13 -9.68 -3.75
N VAL A 92 11.15 -8.39 -4.10
CA VAL A 92 11.10 -7.26 -3.17
C VAL A 92 9.68 -7.05 -2.64
N GLY A 93 9.57 -6.57 -1.39
CA GLY A 93 8.30 -6.21 -0.75
C GLY A 93 7.67 -7.36 0.05
N ALA A 94 6.44 -7.14 0.53
CA ALA A 94 5.71 -8.11 1.33
C ALA A 94 5.46 -9.41 0.55
N GLY A 95 5.29 -10.54 1.25
CA GLY A 95 4.93 -11.80 0.60
C GLY A 95 3.41 -11.98 0.52
N VAL A 96 2.92 -13.03 -0.15
CA VAL A 96 1.49 -13.29 -0.42
C VAL A 96 0.57 -12.87 0.73
N LEU A 97 0.70 -13.49 1.91
CA LEU A 97 -0.17 -13.19 3.04
C LEU A 97 -0.06 -11.74 3.53
N GLY A 98 1.15 -11.17 3.56
CA GLY A 98 1.33 -9.80 4.04
C GLY A 98 0.74 -8.77 3.09
N SER A 99 0.87 -9.01 1.78
CA SER A 99 0.23 -8.26 0.73
C SER A 99 -1.31 -8.36 0.83
N SER A 100 -1.87 -9.59 0.83
CA SER A 100 -3.32 -9.79 0.93
C SER A 100 -3.93 -9.21 2.19
N LEU A 101 -3.30 -9.40 3.35
CA LEU A 101 -3.79 -8.85 4.63
C LEU A 101 -3.79 -7.33 4.64
N ALA A 102 -2.77 -6.68 4.07
CA ALA A 102 -2.67 -5.23 4.05
C ALA A 102 -3.65 -4.60 3.05
N MET A 103 -3.95 -5.28 1.93
CA MET A 103 -4.89 -4.82 0.92
C MET A 103 -6.34 -4.83 1.42
N ASP A 104 -6.74 -5.88 2.15
CA ASP A 104 -8.07 -5.98 2.73
C ASP A 104 -8.18 -5.13 4.01
N LYS A 105 -8.89 -3.99 3.92
CA LYS A 105 -9.06 -3.08 5.06
C LYS A 105 -9.75 -3.72 6.25
N VAL A 106 -10.69 -4.64 6.05
CA VAL A 106 -11.40 -5.29 7.15
C VAL A 106 -10.46 -6.27 7.86
N ALA A 107 -9.82 -7.17 7.10
CA ALA A 107 -8.89 -8.15 7.65
C ALA A 107 -7.67 -7.50 8.31
N SER A 108 -7.11 -6.45 7.70
CA SER A 108 -6.02 -5.65 8.27
C SER A 108 -6.41 -5.09 9.63
N LYS A 109 -7.58 -4.43 9.72
CA LYS A 109 -8.06 -3.83 10.96
C LYS A 109 -8.32 -4.86 12.05
N GLU A 110 -8.85 -6.03 11.71
CA GLU A 110 -9.08 -7.14 12.67
C GLU A 110 -7.77 -7.69 13.24
N ILE A 111 -6.78 -7.95 12.38
CA ILE A 111 -5.45 -8.42 12.82
C ILE A 111 -4.79 -7.36 13.71
N LEU A 112 -4.78 -6.10 13.28
CA LEU A 112 -4.18 -5.00 14.02
C LEU A 112 -4.88 -4.76 15.37
N HIS A 113 -6.20 -4.92 15.43
CA HIS A 113 -6.96 -4.88 16.69
C HIS A 113 -6.51 -6.00 17.65
N GLY A 114 -6.36 -7.23 17.16
CA GLY A 114 -5.84 -8.36 17.95
C GLY A 114 -4.42 -8.13 18.51
N HIS A 115 -3.65 -7.29 17.84
CA HIS A 115 -2.30 -6.86 18.29
C HIS A 115 -2.29 -5.58 19.13
N GLY A 116 -3.46 -5.05 19.50
CA GLY A 116 -3.59 -3.85 20.34
C GLY A 116 -3.04 -2.59 19.65
N ILE A 117 -3.21 -2.49 18.33
CA ILE A 117 -2.88 -1.28 17.57
C ILE A 117 -4.11 -0.36 17.55
N PRO A 118 -3.99 0.90 18.01
CA PRO A 118 -5.11 1.84 17.99
C PRO A 118 -5.52 2.19 16.57
N GLN A 119 -6.83 2.28 16.32
CA GLN A 119 -7.43 2.54 15.01
C GLN A 119 -8.71 3.35 15.20
N ALA A 120 -9.19 3.98 14.13
CA ALA A 120 -10.53 4.54 14.08
C ALA A 120 -11.59 3.45 14.33
N ARG A 121 -12.69 3.80 15.01
CA ARG A 121 -13.82 2.88 15.14
C ARG A 121 -14.36 2.52 13.76
N TYR A 122 -14.65 1.24 13.54
CA TYR A 122 -15.10 0.75 12.25
C TYR A 122 -16.09 -0.42 12.36
N ARG A 123 -16.76 -0.70 11.25
CA ARG A 123 -17.55 -1.90 11.02
C ARG A 123 -17.27 -2.45 9.62
N GLY A 124 -16.86 -3.71 9.55
CA GLY A 124 -16.84 -4.48 8.30
C GLY A 124 -18.22 -5.08 8.04
N LEU A 125 -18.64 -5.08 6.78
CA LEU A 125 -19.92 -5.61 6.31
C LEU A 125 -19.73 -6.31 4.97
N HIS A 126 -20.37 -7.46 4.80
CA HIS A 126 -20.63 -8.00 3.46
C HIS A 126 -21.84 -7.28 2.84
N VAL A 127 -21.86 -7.10 1.52
CA VAL A 127 -22.96 -6.43 0.80
C VAL A 127 -24.33 -7.05 1.07
N ASP A 128 -24.39 -8.36 1.31
CA ASP A 128 -25.63 -9.06 1.66
C ASP A 128 -26.21 -8.61 3.02
N GLU A 129 -25.37 -8.15 3.95
CA GLU A 129 -25.81 -7.63 5.25
C GLU A 129 -26.49 -6.27 5.13
N VAL A 130 -26.23 -5.51 4.06
CA VAL A 130 -26.86 -4.21 3.81
C VAL A 130 -28.37 -4.37 3.57
N GLY A 131 -28.76 -5.50 2.96
CA GLY A 131 -30.15 -5.83 2.67
C GLY A 131 -30.80 -4.93 1.60
N SER A 132 -32.06 -5.24 1.29
CA SER A 132 -32.82 -4.56 0.24
C SER A 132 -33.08 -3.08 0.60
N ALA A 133 -32.96 -2.21 -0.41
CA ALA A 133 -33.29 -0.79 -0.30
C ALA A 133 -34.71 -0.59 0.23
N GLY A 134 -34.88 0.38 1.15
CA GLY A 134 -36.17 0.69 1.78
C GLY A 134 -36.70 -0.34 2.79
N SER A 135 -35.94 -1.39 3.14
CA SER A 135 -36.36 -2.34 4.18
C SER A 135 -36.14 -1.79 5.61
N ASP A 136 -36.97 -2.26 6.55
CA ASP A 136 -36.81 -1.94 7.98
C ASP A 136 -35.44 -2.38 8.52
N ALA A 137 -34.93 -3.53 8.04
CA ALA A 137 -33.63 -4.05 8.42
C ALA A 137 -32.49 -3.12 8.00
N ARG A 138 -32.54 -2.59 6.77
CA ARG A 138 -31.57 -1.62 6.26
C ARG A 138 -31.64 -0.30 7.05
N SER A 139 -32.84 0.21 7.30
CA SER A 139 -33.04 1.41 8.11
C SER A 139 -32.45 1.27 9.53
N ALA A 140 -32.63 0.09 10.14
CA ALA A 140 -32.05 -0.24 11.44
C ALA A 140 -30.51 -0.36 11.39
N LEU A 141 -29.94 -0.92 10.32
CA LEU A 141 -28.49 -0.98 10.10
C LEU A 141 -27.89 0.43 10.00
N LEU A 142 -28.44 1.29 9.14
CA LEU A 142 -27.96 2.67 8.94
C LEU A 142 -27.96 3.45 10.26
N SER A 143 -29.06 3.36 11.01
CA SER A 143 -29.20 4.02 12.32
C SER A 143 -28.16 3.51 13.32
N ARG A 144 -27.91 2.19 13.32
CA ARG A 144 -26.91 1.57 14.20
C ARG A 144 -25.50 2.06 13.85
N LEU A 145 -25.12 2.07 12.58
CA LEU A 145 -23.80 2.53 12.14
C LEU A 145 -23.53 3.98 12.57
N LEU A 146 -24.48 4.89 12.35
CA LEU A 146 -24.33 6.30 12.76
C LEU A 146 -24.32 6.48 14.29
N THR A 147 -25.00 5.61 15.03
CA THR A 147 -24.97 5.64 16.50
C THR A 147 -23.64 5.13 17.04
N GLU A 148 -23.13 4.03 16.48
CA GLU A 148 -21.91 3.35 16.93
C GLU A 148 -20.63 4.07 16.51
N LEU A 149 -20.59 4.63 15.30
CA LEU A 149 -19.41 5.26 14.69
C LEU A 149 -19.44 6.79 14.76
N GLY A 150 -20.61 7.38 15.01
CA GLY A 150 -20.82 8.83 15.04
C GLY A 150 -21.48 9.36 13.77
N PRO A 151 -21.81 10.66 13.76
CA PRO A 151 -22.64 11.27 12.73
C PRO A 151 -21.92 11.44 11.38
N HIS A 152 -20.59 11.40 11.38
CA HIS A 152 -19.77 11.50 10.17
C HIS A 152 -18.96 10.23 10.02
N VAL A 153 -19.13 9.54 8.89
CA VAL A 153 -18.47 8.27 8.60
C VAL A 153 -17.89 8.28 7.19
N PHE A 154 -16.84 7.50 6.97
CA PHE A 154 -16.36 7.14 5.64
C PHE A 154 -16.78 5.71 5.31
N VAL A 155 -17.29 5.50 4.10
CA VAL A 155 -17.59 4.19 3.53
C VAL A 155 -16.57 3.90 2.44
N LYS A 156 -15.93 2.73 2.49
CA LYS A 156 -14.87 2.33 1.56
C LYS A 156 -15.05 0.88 1.10
N PRO A 157 -14.77 0.54 -0.16
CA PRO A 157 -14.53 -0.84 -0.56
C PRO A 157 -13.31 -1.40 0.20
N ALA A 158 -13.37 -2.66 0.63
CA ALA A 158 -12.32 -3.26 1.44
C ALA A 158 -11.00 -3.38 0.67
N ASN A 159 -11.03 -3.76 -0.61
CA ASN A 159 -9.88 -4.22 -1.40
C ASN A 159 -9.47 -3.28 -2.56
N LEU A 160 -9.76 -1.98 -2.48
CA LEU A 160 -9.25 -0.98 -3.43
C LEU A 160 -8.35 0.07 -2.78
N GLY A 161 -7.35 0.54 -3.53
CA GLY A 161 -6.46 1.63 -3.13
C GLY A 161 -6.88 3.00 -3.68
N SER A 162 -6.02 4.00 -3.46
CA SER A 162 -6.09 5.33 -4.10
C SER A 162 -7.40 6.09 -3.91
N SER A 163 -8.10 5.86 -2.79
CA SER A 163 -9.35 6.54 -2.43
C SER A 163 -10.51 6.32 -3.43
N ILE A 164 -10.39 5.33 -4.33
CA ILE A 164 -11.46 4.96 -5.28
C ILE A 164 -12.62 4.31 -4.51
N GLY A 165 -13.84 4.79 -4.76
CA GLY A 165 -15.05 4.29 -4.08
C GLY A 165 -15.18 4.74 -2.61
N VAL A 166 -14.35 5.66 -2.14
CA VAL A 166 -14.43 6.22 -0.79
C VAL A 166 -15.43 7.38 -0.76
N THR A 167 -16.47 7.27 0.07
CA THR A 167 -17.51 8.30 0.21
C THR A 167 -17.69 8.69 1.66
N LYS A 168 -17.71 9.99 1.95
CA LYS A 168 -18.09 10.54 3.27
C LYS A 168 -19.62 10.64 3.38
N ALA A 169 -20.17 10.17 4.47
CA ALA A 169 -21.60 10.27 4.79
C ALA A 169 -21.81 11.01 6.11
N THR A 170 -22.91 11.77 6.18
CA THR A 170 -23.23 12.64 7.32
C THR A 170 -24.64 12.44 7.89
N ASP A 171 -25.42 11.58 7.25
CA ASP A 171 -26.78 11.19 7.64
C ASP A 171 -27.12 9.82 7.03
N ALA A 172 -28.31 9.30 7.34
CA ALA A 172 -28.72 7.98 6.88
C ALA A 172 -28.87 7.90 5.34
N GLY A 173 -29.34 8.96 4.69
CA GLY A 173 -29.53 8.98 3.23
C GLY A 173 -28.19 9.00 2.47
N SER A 174 -27.25 9.83 2.90
CA SER A 174 -25.89 9.84 2.36
C SER A 174 -25.13 8.55 2.67
N LEU A 175 -25.36 7.93 3.83
CA LEU A 175 -24.78 6.62 4.15
C LEU A 175 -25.33 5.52 3.25
N GLU A 176 -26.63 5.56 2.94
CA GLU A 176 -27.25 4.62 2.02
C GLU A 176 -26.63 4.70 0.61
N ILE A 177 -26.48 5.91 0.08
CA ILE A 177 -25.83 6.16 -1.22
C ILE A 177 -24.36 5.70 -1.20
N ALA A 178 -23.65 5.97 -0.10
CA ALA A 178 -22.24 5.61 0.05
C ALA A 178 -22.03 4.07 0.08
N LEU A 179 -22.92 3.33 0.74
CA LEU A 179 -22.90 1.86 0.74
C LEU A 179 -23.18 1.29 -0.66
N GLU A 180 -24.14 1.86 -1.38
CA GLU A 180 -24.43 1.46 -2.76
C GLU A 180 -23.22 1.71 -3.68
N ALA A 181 -22.60 2.89 -3.58
CA ALA A 181 -21.40 3.21 -4.36
C ALA A 181 -20.26 2.23 -4.08
N ALA A 182 -19.94 1.98 -2.80
CA ALA A 182 -18.87 1.05 -2.42
C ALA A 182 -19.15 -0.39 -2.90
N SER A 183 -20.42 -0.82 -2.87
CA SER A 183 -20.83 -2.16 -3.32
C SER A 183 -20.64 -2.41 -4.83
N THR A 184 -20.45 -1.35 -5.63
CA THR A 184 -20.13 -1.49 -7.06
C THR A 184 -18.68 -1.90 -7.31
N TYR A 185 -17.83 -1.74 -6.29
CA TYR A 185 -16.39 -1.98 -6.36
C TYR A 185 -15.94 -3.24 -5.64
N ASP A 186 -16.64 -3.64 -4.57
CA ASP A 186 -16.26 -4.76 -3.71
C ASP A 186 -17.49 -5.34 -2.98
N GLU A 187 -17.45 -6.65 -2.69
CA GLU A 187 -18.47 -7.34 -1.89
C GLU A 187 -18.26 -7.15 -0.37
N TRP A 188 -17.06 -6.71 0.02
CA TRP A 188 -16.74 -6.31 1.39
C TRP A 188 -16.57 -4.80 1.49
N ILE A 189 -17.21 -4.21 2.50
CA ILE A 189 -17.24 -2.78 2.75
C ILE A 189 -16.79 -2.52 4.18
N VAL A 190 -16.01 -1.45 4.36
CA VAL A 190 -15.71 -0.89 5.68
C VAL A 190 -16.40 0.46 5.84
N VAL A 191 -17.12 0.61 6.96
CA VAL A 191 -17.64 1.91 7.44
C VAL A 191 -16.83 2.30 8.66
N GLU A 192 -16.23 3.48 8.67
CA GLU A 192 -15.40 3.96 9.78
C GLU A 192 -15.78 5.37 10.21
N GLU A 193 -15.53 5.69 11.47
CA GLU A 193 -15.72 7.06 11.97
C GLU A 193 -14.83 8.04 11.21
N ALA A 194 -15.34 9.23 10.92
CA ALA A 194 -14.51 10.30 10.38
C ALA A 194 -13.56 10.81 11.47
N VAL A 195 -12.25 10.71 11.22
CA VAL A 195 -11.22 11.27 12.10
C VAL A 195 -10.85 12.67 11.60
N THR A 196 -10.93 13.66 12.49
CA THR A 196 -10.43 15.02 12.23
C THR A 196 -9.06 15.16 12.87
N GLY A 197 -8.04 15.52 12.10
CA GLY A 197 -6.67 15.65 12.55
C GLY A 197 -5.68 15.62 11.40
N ARG A 198 -4.42 15.29 11.70
CA ARG A 198 -3.31 15.25 10.74
C ARG A 198 -3.08 13.85 10.18
N GLU A 199 -2.66 13.75 8.93
CA GLU A 199 -2.20 12.49 8.32
C GLU A 199 -0.69 12.37 8.41
N ILE A 200 -0.23 11.35 9.15
CA ILE A 200 1.19 11.10 9.41
C ILE A 200 1.58 9.77 8.76
N GLU A 201 2.64 9.78 7.94
CA GLU A 201 3.15 8.61 7.24
C GLU A 201 4.54 8.22 7.78
N LEU A 202 4.80 6.92 7.94
CA LEU A 202 6.11 6.39 8.30
C LEU A 202 6.57 5.35 7.29
N ALA A 203 7.82 5.44 6.86
CA ALA A 203 8.46 4.45 6.01
C ALA A 203 9.12 3.35 6.86
N VAL A 204 8.77 2.10 6.60
CA VAL A 204 9.32 0.92 7.29
C VAL A 204 10.13 0.09 6.30
N LEU A 205 11.37 -0.24 6.65
CA LEU A 205 12.31 -1.03 5.85
C LEU A 205 12.84 -2.18 6.69
N GLY A 206 12.74 -3.40 6.18
CA GLY A 206 13.28 -4.58 6.87
C GLY A 206 12.41 -5.82 6.73
N ASP A 207 12.57 -6.75 7.66
CA ASP A 207 11.86 -8.03 7.67
C ASP A 207 11.50 -8.33 9.14
N ARG A 208 12.10 -9.33 9.79
CA ARG A 208 11.76 -9.67 11.19
C ARG A 208 12.10 -8.58 12.23
N VAL A 209 13.08 -7.73 11.92
CA VAL A 209 13.46 -6.59 12.76
C VAL A 209 13.45 -5.36 11.86
N PRO A 210 12.32 -4.64 11.77
CA PRO A 210 12.19 -3.50 10.89
C PRO A 210 12.89 -2.26 11.46
N GLN A 211 13.40 -1.42 10.56
CA GLN A 211 13.79 -0.05 10.84
C GLN A 211 12.64 0.87 10.40
N VAL A 212 12.42 1.95 11.15
CA VAL A 212 11.36 2.93 10.86
C VAL A 212 12.00 4.30 10.69
N SER A 213 11.58 5.03 9.66
CA SER A 213 12.00 6.40 9.41
C SER A 213 11.48 7.38 10.47
N GLY A 214 11.86 8.65 10.37
CA GLY A 214 11.10 9.73 11.00
C GLY A 214 9.70 9.88 10.37
N PRO A 215 8.78 10.59 11.02
CA PRO A 215 7.44 10.84 10.49
C PRO A 215 7.50 11.80 9.29
N GLY A 216 6.63 11.56 8.32
CA GLY A 216 6.21 12.53 7.31
C GLY A 216 4.75 12.94 7.55
N GLU A 217 4.32 14.05 6.98
CA GLU A 217 2.94 14.51 7.00
C GLU A 217 2.48 14.82 5.58
N VAL A 218 1.25 14.41 5.30
CA VAL A 218 0.54 14.77 4.07
C VAL A 218 -0.55 15.77 4.45
N ARG A 219 -0.55 16.92 3.78
CA ARG A 219 -1.66 17.87 3.89
C ARG A 219 -2.41 17.89 2.56
N PRO A 220 -3.65 17.37 2.51
CA PRO A 220 -4.42 17.34 1.27
C PRO A 220 -4.75 18.76 0.79
N GLY A 221 -4.97 18.89 -0.52
CA GLY A 221 -5.43 20.16 -1.11
C GLY A 221 -6.92 20.42 -0.89
N GLY A 222 -7.69 19.36 -0.63
CA GLY A 222 -9.14 19.37 -0.42
C GLY A 222 -9.60 18.93 0.97
N GLU A 223 -10.84 18.44 1.06
CA GLU A 223 -11.45 17.99 2.32
C GLU A 223 -10.81 16.69 2.88
N PHE A 224 -10.22 15.87 2.00
CA PHE A 224 -9.45 14.67 2.34
C PHE A 224 -8.50 14.32 1.18
N TYR A 225 -7.51 13.45 1.43
CA TYR A 225 -6.52 13.06 0.43
C TYR A 225 -7.07 12.06 -0.60
N ASP A 226 -7.49 12.57 -1.75
CA ASP A 226 -8.18 11.82 -2.81
C ASP A 226 -7.27 11.37 -3.97
N TYR A 227 -7.87 10.82 -5.04
CA TYR A 227 -7.12 10.36 -6.22
C TYR A 227 -6.46 11.51 -6.97
N ALA A 228 -7.14 12.65 -7.10
CA ALA A 228 -6.65 13.81 -7.83
C ALA A 228 -5.44 14.43 -7.12
N ASP A 229 -5.49 14.53 -5.78
CA ASP A 229 -4.36 14.98 -4.96
C ASP A 229 -3.12 14.07 -5.14
N LYS A 230 -3.32 12.77 -5.40
CA LYS A 230 -2.24 11.77 -5.54
C LYS A 230 -1.60 11.73 -6.93
N TYR A 231 -2.35 12.02 -8.00
CA TYR A 231 -1.92 11.74 -9.37
C TYR A 231 -2.21 12.85 -10.40
N GLU A 232 -3.06 13.83 -10.12
CA GLU A 232 -3.54 14.80 -11.12
C GLU A 232 -3.14 16.24 -10.78
N ASP A 233 -3.33 16.70 -9.54
CA ASP A 233 -3.34 18.13 -9.23
C ASP A 233 -2.11 18.63 -8.44
N GLY A 234 -1.31 17.74 -7.86
CA GLY A 234 -0.08 18.12 -7.12
C GLY A 234 -0.32 19.11 -5.98
N THR A 235 -1.56 19.23 -5.51
CA THR A 235 -2.05 20.19 -4.51
C THR A 235 -1.70 19.79 -3.07
N ALA A 236 -1.40 18.52 -2.84
CA ALA A 236 -1.03 18.03 -1.51
C ALA A 236 0.42 18.40 -1.13
N GLU A 237 0.60 18.95 0.07
CA GLU A 237 1.91 19.27 0.63
C GLU A 237 2.50 18.03 1.32
N LEU A 238 3.70 17.61 0.89
CA LEU A 238 4.44 16.50 1.49
C LEU A 238 5.59 17.02 2.37
N ILE A 239 5.44 16.87 3.68
CA ILE A 239 6.35 17.39 4.70
C ILE A 239 7.12 16.22 5.30
N ASP A 240 8.44 16.19 5.15
CA ASP A 240 9.28 15.13 5.72
C ASP A 240 9.76 15.45 7.16
N ASN A 241 9.43 16.63 7.70
CA ASN A 241 9.71 17.08 9.08
C ASN A 241 8.48 17.70 9.77
N PRO A 242 7.40 16.95 9.98
CA PRO A 242 6.24 17.50 10.65
C PRO A 242 6.61 17.96 12.07
N ASP A 243 6.01 19.07 12.49
CA ASP A 243 6.15 19.56 13.86
C ASP A 243 5.39 18.61 14.80
N LEU A 244 6.13 17.75 15.47
CA LEU A 244 5.67 16.75 16.43
C LEU A 244 6.66 16.73 17.60
N ASP A 245 6.15 16.61 18.81
CA ASP A 245 7.02 16.43 19.97
C ASP A 245 7.74 15.05 19.90
N PRO A 246 8.92 14.92 20.52
CA PRO A 246 9.72 13.70 20.43
C PRO A 246 9.00 12.44 20.94
N GLU A 247 8.14 12.56 21.96
CA GLU A 247 7.44 11.42 22.54
C GLU A 247 6.38 10.89 21.56
N THR A 248 5.63 11.79 20.93
CA THR A 248 4.68 11.45 19.86
C THR A 248 5.38 10.80 18.67
N ALA A 249 6.53 11.32 18.23
CA ALA A 249 7.30 10.75 17.13
C ALA A 249 7.77 9.31 17.44
N VAL A 250 8.29 9.06 18.65
CA VAL A 250 8.70 7.72 19.09
C VAL A 250 7.50 6.77 19.10
N ARG A 251 6.34 7.22 19.60
CA ARG A 251 5.12 6.42 19.62
C ARG A 251 4.65 5.99 18.23
N PHE A 252 4.76 6.88 17.23
CA PHE A 252 4.48 6.53 15.84
C PHE A 252 5.43 5.44 15.33
N GLN A 253 6.74 5.57 15.60
CA GLN A 253 7.73 4.60 15.17
C GLN A 253 7.50 3.21 15.78
N GLU A 254 7.19 3.15 17.07
CA GLU A 254 6.86 1.92 17.78
C GLU A 254 5.62 1.24 17.20
N LEU A 255 4.56 2.02 16.94
CA LEU A 255 3.32 1.50 16.34
C LEU A 255 3.54 1.03 14.91
N ALA A 256 4.30 1.76 14.09
CA ALA A 256 4.61 1.38 12.72
C ALA A 256 5.40 0.07 12.66
N ALA A 257 6.43 -0.10 13.50
CA ALA A 257 7.19 -1.35 13.59
C ALA A 257 6.32 -2.54 14.01
N ARG A 258 5.44 -2.34 15.00
CA ARG A 258 4.50 -3.36 15.47
C ARG A 258 3.48 -3.73 14.39
N ALA A 259 2.90 -2.74 13.72
CA ALA A 259 1.94 -2.95 12.63
C ALA A 259 2.55 -3.74 11.48
N PHE A 260 3.73 -3.30 10.99
CA PHE A 260 4.50 -4.00 9.96
C PHE A 260 4.70 -5.48 10.27
N THR A 261 5.08 -5.77 11.53
CA THR A 261 5.29 -7.15 12.00
C THR A 261 3.98 -7.92 12.13
N ALA A 262 2.92 -7.29 12.65
CA ALA A 262 1.60 -7.91 12.86
C ALA A 262 0.98 -8.39 11.54
N VAL A 263 1.07 -7.57 10.49
CA VAL A 263 0.59 -7.94 9.14
C VAL A 263 1.60 -8.74 8.34
N ARG A 264 2.71 -9.18 8.94
CA ARG A 264 3.76 -10.02 8.30
C ARG A 264 4.35 -9.41 7.03
N CYS A 265 4.51 -8.08 7.02
CA CYS A 265 5.21 -7.39 5.95
C CYS A 265 6.71 -7.72 5.95
N SER A 266 7.35 -7.44 4.82
CA SER A 266 8.78 -7.67 4.57
C SER A 266 9.25 -6.74 3.44
N GLY A 267 10.53 -6.45 3.38
CA GLY A 267 11.09 -5.50 2.42
C GLY A 267 10.72 -4.08 2.83
N MET A 268 9.52 -3.63 2.46
CA MET A 268 9.03 -2.29 2.71
C MET A 268 7.56 -2.26 3.08
N ALA A 269 7.15 -1.22 3.79
CA ALA A 269 5.79 -0.72 3.80
C ALA A 269 5.80 0.76 4.17
N ARG A 270 4.75 1.48 3.78
CA ARG A 270 4.41 2.77 4.38
C ARG A 270 3.23 2.56 5.32
N ILE A 271 3.33 3.06 6.55
CA ILE A 271 2.27 2.95 7.55
C ILE A 271 1.68 4.34 7.74
N ASP A 272 0.38 4.45 7.48
CA ASP A 272 -0.32 5.71 7.43
C ASP A 272 -1.19 5.80 8.68
N PHE A 273 -1.17 6.95 9.35
CA PHE A 273 -1.87 7.19 10.61
C PHE A 273 -2.66 8.50 10.54
N PHE A 274 -3.73 8.55 11.33
CA PHE A 274 -4.32 9.81 11.77
C PHE A 274 -3.76 10.19 13.14
N LEU A 275 -3.52 11.49 13.34
CA LEU A 275 -3.30 12.12 14.64
C LEU A 275 -4.51 13.01 14.96
N PRO A 276 -5.49 12.52 15.74
CA PRO A 276 -6.71 13.26 16.02
C PRO A 276 -6.47 14.48 16.91
N ASP A 277 -7.21 15.55 16.66
CA ASP A 277 -7.16 16.79 17.47
C ASP A 277 -7.73 16.61 18.89
N ASP A 278 -8.50 15.54 19.11
CA ASP A 278 -9.13 15.21 20.39
C ASP A 278 -8.18 14.58 21.43
N GLY A 279 -6.91 14.37 21.06
CA GLY A 279 -5.87 13.89 21.98
C GLY A 279 -5.83 12.37 22.20
N ARG A 280 -6.59 11.57 21.44
CA ARG A 280 -6.51 10.10 21.49
C ARG A 280 -5.14 9.51 21.08
N GLY A 281 -4.29 10.32 20.46
CA GLY A 281 -2.97 9.93 19.96
C GLY A 281 -3.06 9.18 18.62
N PRO A 282 -1.95 8.58 18.15
CA PRO A 282 -1.88 7.94 16.84
C PRO A 282 -2.93 6.84 16.63
N LEU A 283 -3.69 6.91 15.53
CA LEU A 283 -4.61 5.88 15.06
C LEU A 283 -4.14 5.37 13.71
N LEU A 284 -3.86 4.08 13.57
CA LEU A 284 -3.44 3.50 12.30
C LEU A 284 -4.61 3.53 11.31
N ASN A 285 -4.37 4.10 10.13
CA ASN A 285 -5.32 4.17 9.03
C ASN A 285 -5.17 2.97 8.10
N GLU A 286 -3.98 2.80 7.49
CA GLU A 286 -3.68 1.70 6.59
C GLU A 286 -2.19 1.31 6.57
N VAL A 287 -1.91 0.13 6.00
CA VAL A 287 -0.57 -0.38 5.71
C VAL A 287 -0.45 -0.53 4.19
N ASN A 288 0.45 0.23 3.58
CA ASN A 288 0.71 0.16 2.14
C ASN A 288 1.99 -0.65 1.87
N THR A 289 1.86 -1.77 1.14
CA THR A 289 2.97 -2.72 0.95
C THR A 289 3.85 -2.43 -0.27
N ILE A 290 3.33 -1.66 -1.23
CA ILE A 290 4.08 -1.16 -2.38
C ILE A 290 3.81 0.34 -2.48
N PRO A 291 4.41 1.15 -1.59
CA PRO A 291 4.15 2.58 -1.57
C PRO A 291 4.73 3.25 -2.81
N GLY A 292 4.25 4.46 -3.11
CA GLY A 292 4.81 5.29 -4.18
C GLY A 292 6.34 5.35 -4.09
N PHE A 293 7.01 4.98 -5.18
CA PHE A 293 8.45 4.72 -5.18
C PHE A 293 9.23 5.66 -6.10
N THR A 294 8.64 6.78 -6.52
CA THR A 294 9.37 7.82 -7.25
C THR A 294 10.30 8.58 -6.29
N PRO A 295 11.36 9.26 -6.78
CA PRO A 295 12.27 10.00 -5.91
C PRO A 295 11.60 11.06 -5.03
N ILE A 296 10.43 11.57 -5.45
CA ILE A 296 9.66 12.60 -4.74
C ILE A 296 8.54 12.03 -3.86
N SER A 297 8.26 10.72 -3.95
CA SER A 297 7.28 10.06 -3.09
C SER A 297 7.74 10.04 -1.63
N MET A 298 6.79 10.01 -0.68
CA MET A 298 7.09 10.08 0.75
C MET A 298 8.02 8.94 1.20
N TYR A 299 7.81 7.70 0.75
CA TYR A 299 8.59 6.56 1.22
C TYR A 299 10.11 6.71 0.93
N PRO A 300 10.57 6.97 -0.32
CA PRO A 300 11.98 7.26 -0.57
C PRO A 300 12.49 8.53 0.12
N ARG A 301 11.69 9.60 0.17
CA ARG A 301 12.09 10.87 0.80
C ARG A 301 12.42 10.71 2.29
N LEU A 302 11.62 9.96 3.03
CA LEU A 302 11.85 9.72 4.46
C LEU A 302 13.15 8.94 4.72
N TRP A 303 13.50 7.99 3.85
CA TRP A 303 14.78 7.27 3.94
C TRP A 303 15.99 8.13 3.54
N GLN A 304 15.86 8.95 2.50
CA GLN A 304 16.90 9.91 2.10
C GLN A 304 17.22 10.87 3.24
N LYS A 305 16.18 11.38 3.91
CA LYS A 305 16.32 12.23 5.09
C LYS A 305 17.01 11.52 6.25
N ALA A 306 16.74 10.23 6.44
CA ALA A 306 17.43 9.39 7.40
C ALA A 306 18.87 9.01 6.99
N GLY A 307 19.36 9.52 5.84
CA GLY A 307 20.73 9.32 5.35
C GLY A 307 20.91 8.13 4.41
N LEU A 308 19.83 7.44 4.02
CA LEU A 308 19.87 6.34 3.06
C LEU A 308 19.58 6.84 1.64
N SER A 309 20.59 6.83 0.78
CA SER A 309 20.41 7.26 -0.63
C SER A 309 19.40 6.38 -1.37
N TYR A 310 18.75 6.92 -2.40
CA TYR A 310 17.76 6.17 -3.18
C TYR A 310 18.33 4.91 -3.87
N PRO A 311 19.55 4.93 -4.46
CA PRO A 311 20.22 3.70 -4.89
C PRO A 311 20.46 2.72 -3.72
N GLY A 312 20.95 3.21 -2.58
CA GLY A 312 21.18 2.38 -1.40
C GLY A 312 19.90 1.75 -0.83
N LEU A 313 18.76 2.43 -0.96
CA LEU A 313 17.45 1.90 -0.61
C LEU A 313 17.04 0.74 -1.54
N ILE A 314 17.23 0.89 -2.86
CA ILE A 314 16.99 -0.17 -3.84
C ILE A 314 17.86 -1.39 -3.52
N ASP A 315 19.16 -1.17 -3.31
CA ASP A 315 20.13 -2.21 -2.96
C ASP A 315 19.68 -2.96 -1.70
N ARG A 316 19.32 -2.24 -0.64
CA ARG A 316 18.91 -2.84 0.63
C ARG A 316 17.65 -3.68 0.48
N LEU A 317 16.69 -3.24 -0.34
CA LEU A 317 15.47 -3.98 -0.61
C LEU A 317 15.73 -5.29 -1.37
N VAL A 318 16.64 -5.26 -2.34
CA VAL A 318 17.10 -6.44 -3.07
C VAL A 318 17.80 -7.42 -2.12
N ASP A 319 18.69 -6.93 -1.26
CA ASP A 319 19.37 -7.77 -0.26
C ASP A 319 18.36 -8.46 0.67
N ILE A 320 17.35 -7.74 1.18
CA ILE A 320 16.29 -8.30 2.03
C ILE A 320 15.50 -9.39 1.27
N ALA A 321 15.18 -9.17 0.00
CA ALA A 321 14.47 -10.15 -0.83
C ALA A 321 15.24 -11.47 -0.95
N VAL A 322 16.54 -11.39 -1.23
CA VAL A 322 17.44 -12.54 -1.33
C VAL A 322 17.59 -13.26 0.02
N GLU A 323 17.78 -12.51 1.11
CA GLU A 323 17.87 -13.05 2.47
C GLU A 323 16.59 -13.82 2.87
N ARG A 324 15.42 -13.23 2.60
CA ARG A 324 14.12 -13.86 2.88
C ARG A 324 13.94 -15.15 2.10
N HIS A 325 14.19 -15.11 0.79
CA HIS A 325 14.05 -16.27 -0.08
C HIS A 325 14.97 -17.42 0.37
N SER A 326 16.25 -17.11 0.61
CA SER A 326 17.23 -18.07 1.14
C SER A 326 16.79 -18.68 2.48
N ARG A 327 16.23 -17.86 3.38
CA ARG A 327 15.70 -18.33 4.67
C ARG A 327 14.53 -19.29 4.49
N ARG A 328 13.59 -19.01 3.59
CA ARG A 328 12.44 -19.88 3.34
C ARG A 328 12.87 -21.21 2.73
N ARG A 329 13.78 -21.19 1.76
CA ARG A 329 14.33 -22.41 1.15
C ARG A 329 15.09 -23.29 2.12
N ARG A 330 15.79 -22.74 3.12
CA ARG A 330 16.40 -23.57 4.18
C ARG A 330 15.37 -24.39 4.98
N ASN A 331 14.14 -23.91 5.06
CA ASN A 331 13.07 -24.55 5.82
C ASN A 331 12.19 -25.48 4.95
N THR A 332 12.52 -25.65 3.67
CA THR A 332 11.77 -26.47 2.72
C THR A 332 12.71 -27.39 1.94
N THR A 333 12.26 -28.59 1.59
CA THR A 333 13.01 -29.52 0.72
C THR A 333 12.77 -29.28 -0.78
N ARG A 334 12.42 -28.05 -1.16
CA ARG A 334 12.19 -27.66 -2.57
C ARG A 334 13.50 -27.30 -3.27
#